data_AF-A0A523WQL2-F1
#
_entry.id   AF-A0A523WQL2-F1
#
_cell.length_a   1.000
_cell.length_b   1.000
_cell.length_c   1.000
_cell.angle_alpha   90.00
_cell.angle_beta   90.00
_cell.angle_gamma   90.00
#
_symmetry.space_group_name_H-M   'P 1'
#
loop_
_entity.id
_entity.type
_entity.pdbx_description
1 polymer ?
#
loop_
_entity_poly.entity_id
_entity_poly.type
_entity_poly.pdbx_seq_one_letter_code
_entity_poly.pdbx_strand_id
1 'polypeptide(L)'
;MREELFWDREEQMLSPEIEIERAINFGGFEFIEEVQKKHGLTKFADVLMRNKNLSKKAVNYWCLVLGIKRTKTYTFQNTVTIWMPFR
;
A
#
# COMPACT_ATOMS: atom_id res chain seq x y z
N MET A 1 17.36 13.84 -26.41
CA MET A 1 17.16 12.50 -25.78
C MET A 1 17.06 12.76 -24.29
N ARG A 2 15.93 12.45 -23.64
CA ARG A 2 15.79 12.72 -22.19
C ARG A 2 16.58 11.66 -21.44
N GLU A 3 17.43 12.07 -20.50
CA GLU A 3 18.10 11.14 -19.59
C GLU A 3 17.03 10.56 -18.66
N GLU A 4 16.94 9.23 -18.61
CA GLU A 4 16.00 8.52 -17.74
C GLU A 4 16.25 8.93 -16.28
N LEU A 5 15.19 9.43 -15.64
CA LEU A 5 15.22 9.87 -14.26
C LEU A 5 15.17 8.63 -13.36
N PHE A 6 15.63 8.76 -12.12
CA PHE A 6 15.66 7.65 -11.17
C PHE A 6 14.27 6.98 -10.97
N TRP A 7 13.19 7.73 -11.16
CA TRP A 7 11.80 7.25 -11.10
C TRP A 7 11.26 6.72 -12.43
N ASP A 8 12.01 6.84 -13.52
CA ASP A 8 11.73 6.20 -14.81
C ASP A 8 12.16 4.72 -14.82
N ARG A 9 12.74 4.19 -13.71
CA ARG A 9 12.98 2.75 -13.51
C ARG A 9 11.65 1.99 -13.45
N GLU A 10 11.23 1.57 -14.63
CA GLU A 10 10.43 0.41 -14.99
C GLU A 10 9.21 0.13 -14.11
N GLU A 11 8.04 0.61 -14.55
CA GLU A 11 6.73 0.04 -14.20
C GLU A 11 6.72 -1.50 -14.29
N GLN A 12 7.56 -2.07 -15.17
CA GLN A 12 7.73 -3.50 -15.41
C GLN A 12 8.41 -4.26 -14.25
N MET A 13 9.10 -3.56 -13.35
CA MET A 13 9.82 -4.13 -12.19
C MET A 13 9.08 -3.92 -10.86
N LEU A 14 7.92 -3.25 -10.86
CA LEU A 14 7.15 -3.06 -9.64
C LEU A 14 6.54 -4.39 -9.19
N SER A 15 6.92 -4.82 -7.99
CA SER A 15 6.27 -5.97 -7.38
C SER A 15 4.78 -5.64 -7.13
N PRO A 16 3.88 -6.63 -7.23
CA PRO A 16 2.46 -6.45 -6.92
C PRO A 16 2.23 -5.77 -5.56
N GLU A 17 3.03 -6.09 -4.56
CA GLU A 17 2.93 -5.52 -3.22
C GLU A 17 3.24 -4.01 -3.20
N ILE A 18 4.22 -3.56 -3.98
CA ILE A 18 4.59 -2.15 -4.07
C ILE A 18 3.53 -1.37 -4.83
N GLU A 19 3.01 -1.93 -5.93
CA GLU A 19 1.93 -1.32 -6.71
C GLU A 19 0.66 -1.15 -5.86
N ILE A 20 0.27 -2.19 -5.12
CA ILE A 20 -0.85 -2.16 -4.19
C ILE A 20 -0.60 -1.17 -3.03
N GLU A 21 0.61 -1.14 -2.46
CA GLU A 21 0.99 -0.18 -1.41
C GLU A 21 0.77 1.26 -1.88
N ARG A 22 1.27 1.58 -3.09
CA ARG A 22 1.11 2.90 -3.71
C ARG A 22 -0.35 3.22 -3.98
N ALA A 23 -1.12 2.25 -4.50
CA ALA A 23 -2.55 2.43 -4.75
C ALA A 23 -3.31 2.74 -3.45
N ILE A 24 -3.02 2.03 -2.36
CA ILE A 24 -3.65 2.27 -1.06
C ILE A 24 -3.31 3.66 -0.51
N ASN A 25 -2.04 4.08 -0.58
CA ASN A 25 -1.59 5.33 0.01
C ASN A 25 -1.91 6.58 -0.82
N PHE A 26 -1.83 6.47 -2.15
CA PHE A 26 -1.80 7.62 -3.06
C PHE A 26 -2.73 7.49 -4.27
N GLY A 27 -3.31 6.31 -4.51
CA GLY A 27 -4.14 6.05 -5.68
C GLY A 27 -5.46 6.81 -5.67
N GLY A 28 -5.88 7.26 -6.86
CA GLY A 28 -7.27 7.66 -7.11
C GLY A 28 -8.18 6.44 -7.28
N PHE A 29 -9.50 6.65 -7.29
CA PHE A 29 -10.47 5.55 -7.38
C PHE A 29 -10.28 4.67 -8.62
N GLU A 30 -10.02 5.29 -9.78
CA GLU A 30 -9.80 4.57 -11.05
C GLU A 30 -8.56 3.67 -10.98
N PHE A 31 -7.43 4.20 -10.47
CA PHE A 31 -6.20 3.43 -10.32
C PHE A 31 -6.35 2.27 -9.34
N ILE A 32 -7.14 2.47 -8.27
CA ILE A 32 -7.39 1.41 -7.30
C ILE A 32 -8.25 0.31 -7.91
N GLU A 33 -9.25 0.66 -8.72
CA GLU A 33 -10.06 -0.32 -9.43
C GLU A 33 -9.21 -1.15 -10.40
N GLU A 34 -8.30 -0.50 -11.14
CA GLU A 34 -7.34 -1.17 -12.02
C GLU A 34 -6.45 -2.15 -11.24
N VAL A 35 -5.85 -1.69 -10.14
CA VAL A 35 -4.96 -2.50 -9.28
C VAL A 35 -5.71 -3.69 -8.67
N GLN A 36 -6.96 -3.49 -8.24
CA GLN A 36 -7.81 -4.58 -7.73
C GLN A 36 -8.19 -5.59 -8.83
N LYS A 37 -8.46 -5.14 -10.06
CA LYS A 37 -8.71 -6.02 -11.21
C LYS A 37 -7.46 -6.82 -11.59
N LYS A 38 -6.29 -6.19 -11.56
CA LYS A 38 -5.00 -6.77 -11.95
C LYS A 38 -4.51 -7.83 -10.97
N HIS A 39 -4.54 -7.54 -9.66
CA HIS A 39 -3.94 -8.40 -8.63
C HIS A 39 -4.95 -9.17 -7.79
N GLY A 40 -6.22 -8.83 -7.89
CA GLY A 40 -7.29 -9.42 -7.10
C GLY A 40 -7.44 -8.83 -5.70
N LEU A 41 -8.67 -8.90 -5.19
CA LEU A 41 -9.02 -8.35 -3.89
C LEU A 41 -8.32 -9.07 -2.72
N THR A 42 -8.01 -10.35 -2.87
CA THR A 42 -7.31 -11.15 -1.84
C THR A 42 -5.90 -10.65 -1.60
N LYS A 43 -5.13 -10.40 -2.67
CA LYS A 43 -3.78 -9.84 -2.59
C LYS A 43 -3.82 -8.41 -2.06
N PHE A 44 -4.80 -7.62 -2.51
CA PHE A 44 -5.02 -6.26 -2.00
C PHE A 44 -5.25 -6.25 -0.48
N ALA A 45 -6.14 -7.12 0.01
CA ALA A 45 -6.41 -7.27 1.44
C ALA A 45 -5.19 -7.79 2.21
N ASP A 46 -4.39 -8.70 1.64
CA ASP A 46 -3.17 -9.19 2.30
C ASP A 46 -2.14 -8.07 2.51
N VAL A 47 -1.92 -7.24 1.49
CA VAL A 47 -1.03 -6.07 1.59
C VAL A 47 -1.58 -5.07 2.59
N LEU A 48 -2.90 -4.77 2.55
CA LEU A 48 -3.55 -3.89 3.52
C LEU A 48 -3.36 -4.36 4.98
N MET A 49 -3.36 -5.68 5.20
CA MET A 49 -3.27 -6.27 6.53
C MET A 49 -1.83 -6.32 7.06
N ARG A 50 -0.85 -6.60 6.20
CA ARG A 50 0.53 -6.92 6.62
C ARG A 50 1.53 -5.78 6.41
N ASN A 51 1.24 -4.83 5.52
CA ASN A 51 2.22 -3.83 5.13
C ASN A 51 2.39 -2.74 6.20
N LYS A 52 3.65 -2.49 6.56
CA LYS A 52 4.07 -1.51 7.58
C LYS A 52 4.17 -0.07 7.07
N ASN A 53 4.26 0.12 5.76
CA ASN A 53 4.47 1.44 5.12
C ASN A 53 3.16 2.16 4.81
N LEU A 54 2.02 1.57 5.17
CA LEU A 54 0.71 2.17 4.92
C LEU A 54 0.38 3.25 5.96
N SER A 55 -0.20 4.34 5.49
CA SER A 55 -0.68 5.40 6.38
C SER A 55 -1.91 4.95 7.16
N LYS A 56 -2.01 5.34 8.45
CA LYS A 56 -3.17 5.03 9.30
C LYS A 56 -4.50 5.51 8.69
N LYS A 57 -4.48 6.66 8.02
CA LYS A 57 -5.66 7.24 7.34
C LYS A 57 -6.13 6.34 6.20
N ALA A 58 -5.23 5.95 5.30
CA ALA A 58 -5.55 5.07 4.19
C ALA A 58 -6.05 3.71 4.67
N VAL A 59 -5.34 3.10 5.62
CA VAL A 59 -5.72 1.80 6.19
C VAL A 59 -7.10 1.87 6.83
N ASN A 60 -7.39 2.92 7.61
CA ASN A 60 -8.69 3.08 8.25
C ASN A 60 -9.83 3.16 7.23
N TYR A 61 -9.62 3.91 6.13
CA TYR A 61 -10.59 4.01 5.05
C TYR A 61 -10.82 2.65 4.37
N TRP A 62 -9.76 1.96 3.94
CA TRP A 62 -9.90 0.69 3.23
C TRP A 62 -10.43 -0.44 4.13
N CYS A 63 -10.08 -0.44 5.41
CA CYS A 63 -10.71 -1.34 6.38
C CYS A 63 -12.22 -1.09 6.48
N LEU A 64 -12.68 0.16 6.45
CA LEU A 64 -14.10 0.48 6.44
C LEU A 64 -14.78 -0.04 5.16
N VAL A 65 -14.19 0.25 4.00
CA VAL A 65 -14.72 -0.19 2.69
C VAL A 65 -14.82 -1.70 2.59
N LEU A 66 -13.82 -2.43 3.10
CA LEU A 66 -13.76 -3.90 3.02
C LEU A 66 -14.42 -4.62 4.20
N GLY A 67 -14.99 -3.89 5.17
CA GLY A 67 -15.57 -4.49 6.38
C GLY A 67 -14.54 -5.21 7.28
N ILE A 68 -13.27 -4.83 7.17
CA ILE A 68 -12.16 -5.43 7.94
C ILE A 68 -12.00 -4.66 9.26
N LYS A 69 -11.83 -5.39 10.37
CA LYS A 69 -11.48 -4.76 11.66
C LYS A 69 -10.07 -4.17 11.58
N ARG A 70 -9.94 -2.84 11.56
CA ARG A 70 -8.66 -2.12 11.49
C ARG A 70 -7.64 -2.54 12.54
N THR A 71 -8.08 -2.96 13.72
CA THR A 71 -7.22 -3.44 14.82
C THR A 71 -6.47 -4.73 14.50
N LYS A 72 -6.86 -5.44 13.44
CA LYS A 72 -6.14 -6.61 12.94
C LYS A 72 -5.01 -6.26 11.97
N THR A 73 -4.94 -5.03 11.48
CA THR A 73 -3.89 -4.61 10.54
C THR A 73 -2.60 -4.30 11.29
N TYR A 74 -1.47 -4.56 10.64
CA TYR A 74 -0.14 -4.28 11.19
C TYR A 74 0.01 -2.82 11.61
N THR A 75 -0.51 -1.88 10.81
CA THR A 75 -0.42 -0.43 11.05
C THR A 75 -1.05 0.02 12.38
N PHE A 76 -2.06 -0.70 12.87
CA PHE A 76 -2.72 -0.40 14.14
C PHE A 76 -2.27 -1.32 15.28
N GLN A 77 -1.65 -2.45 14.99
CA GLN A 77 -1.05 -3.34 16.00
C GLN A 77 0.34 -2.86 16.43
N ASN A 78 1.13 -2.32 15.50
CA ASN A 78 2.47 -1.86 15.80
C ASN A 78 2.46 -0.39 16.26
N THR A 79 2.39 -0.19 17.57
CA THR A 79 2.47 1.13 18.21
C THR A 79 3.89 1.69 18.27
N VAL A 80 4.92 0.88 17.98
CA VAL A 80 6.33 1.24 18.14
C VAL A 80 7.04 1.18 16.79
N THR A 81 6.78 2.19 15.95
CA THR A 81 7.63 2.49 14.80
C THR A 81 8.15 3.91 14.93
N ILE A 82 8.85 4.16 16.04
CA ILE A 82 9.75 5.31 16.11
C ILE A 82 10.93 4.94 15.23
N TRP A 83 11.02 5.56 14.05
CA TRP A 83 12.25 5.55 13.28
C TRP A 83 13.33 6.22 14.15
N MET A 84 14.29 5.43 14.63
CA MET A 84 15.43 5.93 15.39
C MET A 84 16.67 5.94 14.50
N PRO A 85 17.29 7.12 14.27
CA PRO A 85 18.45 7.24 13.38
C PRO A 85 19.74 6.61 13.92
N PHE A 86 19.76 6.13 15.16
CA PHE A 86 20.98 5.65 15.81
C PHE A 86 20.71 4.35 16.59
N ARG A 87 21.62 3.37 16.43
CA ARG A 87 21.77 2.17 17.29
C ARG A 87 22.95 2.36 18.20
#